data_AF-A0A8I6Z4Z1-F1
#
_entry.id   AF-A0A8I6Z4Z1-F1
#
_cell.length_a   1.000
_cell.length_b   1.000
_cell.length_c   1.000
_cell.angle_alpha   90.00
_cell.angle_beta   90.00
_cell.angle_gamma   90.00
#
_symmetry.space_group_name_H-M   'P 1'
#
loop_
_entity.id
_entity.type
_entity.pdbx_description
1 polymer ?
#
loop_
_entity_poly.entity_id
_entity_poly.type
_entity_poly.pdbx_seq_one_letter_code
_entity_poly.pdbx_strand_id
1 'polypeptide(L)'
;MDLFQFVLNFKDTPPWLNSTAITALTDCWRPEMYSFHLALGEMTITLEAIAMISGLPIEGRALTGKVKSKGWRQHVAGLVGVEPPPWIHETNKDPRSSGVLYSWLRQHFYECPEDASPAVVEMYARAYLWNLLTQVVFLDGTGDTASWMFLDPLRN
;
A
#
# COMPACT_ATOMS: atom_id res chain seq x y z
N MET A 1 5.35 8.76 14.76
CA MET A 1 5.26 7.31 15.00
C MET A 1 6.28 6.63 14.09
N ASP A 2 7.10 5.72 14.61
CA ASP A 2 8.10 4.98 13.81
C ASP A 2 7.41 3.84 13.04
N LEU A 3 7.90 3.49 11.85
CA LEU A 3 7.32 2.48 10.95
C LEU A 3 7.13 1.14 11.64
N PHE A 4 8.07 0.82 12.54
CA PHE A 4 8.05 -0.38 13.36
C PHE A 4 6.87 -0.44 14.33
N GLN A 5 6.50 0.68 14.96
CA GLN A 5 5.34 0.75 15.85
C GLN A 5 4.02 0.64 15.06
N PHE A 6 3.99 1.18 13.84
CA PHE A 6 2.83 1.04 12.96
C PHE A 6 2.59 -0.43 12.58
N VAL A 7 3.65 -1.18 12.25
CA VAL A 7 3.55 -2.61 11.88
C VAL A 7 3.16 -3.48 13.07
N LEU A 8 3.64 -3.16 14.27
CA LEU A 8 3.27 -3.90 15.50
C LEU A 8 1.79 -3.77 15.89
N ASN A 9 1.06 -2.76 15.39
CA ASN A 9 -0.39 -2.66 15.56
C ASN A 9 -1.15 -3.67 14.67
N PHE A 10 -0.52 -4.23 13.64
CA PHE A 10 -1.09 -5.29 12.78
C PHE A 10 -0.54 -6.66 13.18
N LYS A 11 -0.76 -7.06 14.44
CA LYS A 11 -0.45 -8.42 14.86
C LYS A 11 -1.55 -9.38 14.38
N ASP A 12 -1.12 -10.31 13.54
CA ASP A 12 -1.75 -11.59 13.23
C ASP A 12 -2.85 -11.63 12.17
N THR A 13 -3.55 -10.53 11.86
CA THR A 13 -4.41 -10.45 10.66
C THR A 13 -4.64 -9.00 10.27
N PRO A 14 -4.56 -8.62 8.98
CA PRO A 14 -5.06 -7.31 8.55
C PRO A 14 -6.54 -7.24 8.96
N PRO A 15 -7.02 -6.10 9.53
CA PRO A 15 -8.42 -5.93 9.84
C PRO A 15 -9.25 -6.26 8.60
N TRP A 16 -10.46 -6.80 8.80
CA TRP A 16 -11.39 -7.09 7.71
C TRP A 16 -11.80 -5.76 7.03
N LEU A 17 -10.96 -5.32 6.12
CA LEU A 17 -11.06 -4.06 5.40
C LEU A 17 -12.00 -4.31 4.22
N ASN A 18 -13.22 -3.79 4.33
CA ASN A 18 -14.15 -3.80 3.21
C ASN A 18 -13.61 -2.85 2.12
N SER A 19 -13.00 -3.42 1.09
CA SER A 19 -12.40 -2.66 0.00
C SER A 19 -13.39 -1.72 -0.67
N THR A 20 -14.66 -2.11 -0.82
CA THR A 20 -15.72 -1.24 -1.35
C THR A 20 -15.97 -0.04 -0.46
N ALA A 21 -15.97 -0.21 0.86
CA ALA A 21 -16.12 0.90 1.80
C ALA A 21 -14.92 1.85 1.75
N ILE A 22 -13.69 1.32 1.63
CA ILE A 22 -12.47 2.14 1.56
C ILE A 22 -12.38 2.89 0.24
N THR A 23 -12.72 2.25 -0.88
CA THR A 23 -12.77 2.91 -2.18
C THR A 23 -13.84 4.00 -2.20
N ALA A 24 -15.04 3.71 -1.69
CA ALA A 24 -16.08 4.73 -1.55
C ALA A 24 -15.63 5.91 -0.68
N LEU A 25 -14.97 5.64 0.46
CA LEU A 25 -14.39 6.67 1.33
C LEU A 25 -13.32 7.51 0.63
N THR A 26 -12.47 6.88 -0.18
CA THR A 26 -11.36 7.52 -0.90
C THR A 26 -11.87 8.38 -2.05
N ASP A 27 -12.83 7.88 -2.84
CA ASP A 27 -13.46 8.63 -3.93
C ASP A 27 -14.29 9.83 -3.42
N CYS A 28 -14.82 9.72 -2.20
CA CYS A 28 -15.60 10.78 -1.54
C CYS A 28 -14.75 11.88 -0.90
N TRP A 29 -13.42 11.81 -0.93
CA TRP A 29 -12.55 12.81 -0.31
C TRP A 29 -12.38 14.11 -1.15
N ARG A 30 -13.32 14.41 -2.05
CA ARG A 30 -13.36 15.72 -2.71
C ARG A 30 -13.82 16.80 -1.70
N PRO A 31 -13.14 17.95 -1.61
CA PRO A 31 -13.47 19.01 -0.65
C PRO A 31 -14.91 19.54 -0.74
N GLU A 32 -15.58 19.37 -1.89
CA GLU A 32 -16.93 19.89 -2.12
C GLU A 32 -18.10 19.00 -1.62
N MET A 33 -17.91 17.75 -1.15
CA MET A 33 -19.02 16.86 -0.76
C MET A 33 -18.75 16.08 0.54
N TYR A 34 -18.87 16.77 1.68
CA TYR A 34 -18.73 16.19 3.01
C TYR A 34 -20.02 15.57 3.59
N SER A 35 -21.07 15.37 2.80
CA SER A 35 -22.30 14.76 3.29
C SER A 35 -22.81 13.63 2.41
N PHE A 36 -23.10 12.49 3.05
CA PHE A 36 -23.71 11.31 2.42
C PHE A 36 -25.05 11.02 3.08
N HIS A 37 -26.00 10.51 2.29
CA HIS A 37 -27.24 9.96 2.83
C HIS A 37 -27.07 8.45 3.03
N LEU A 38 -26.80 8.02 4.26
CA LEU A 38 -26.99 6.62 4.64
C LEU A 38 -28.49 6.38 4.88
N ALA A 39 -28.92 5.13 4.95
CA ALA A 39 -30.31 4.77 5.30
C ALA A 39 -30.78 5.37 6.65
N LEU A 40 -29.84 5.86 7.46
CA LEU A 40 -30.05 6.52 8.76
C LEU A 40 -30.06 8.07 8.70
N GLY A 41 -29.82 8.68 7.53
CA GLY A 41 -29.80 10.14 7.35
C GLY A 41 -28.51 10.67 6.71
N GLU A 42 -28.44 12.01 6.58
CA GLU A 42 -27.24 12.73 6.16
C GLU A 42 -26.17 12.62 7.24
N MET A 43 -25.00 12.09 6.90
CA MET A 43 -23.89 11.95 7.83
C MET A 43 -22.61 12.42 7.14
N THR A 44 -21.71 12.99 7.93
CA THR A 44 -20.39 13.47 7.51
C THR A 44 -19.36 12.53 8.09
N ILE A 45 -18.59 11.86 7.24
CA ILE A 45 -17.52 10.95 7.64
C ILE A 45 -16.37 11.87 7.99
N THR A 46 -15.95 11.82 9.24
CA THR A 46 -14.74 12.48 9.70
C THR A 46 -13.53 11.59 9.44
N LEU A 47 -12.34 12.19 9.38
CA LEU A 47 -11.07 11.47 9.40
C LEU A 47 -10.99 10.46 10.56
N GLU A 48 -11.54 10.81 11.73
CA GLU A 48 -11.61 9.93 12.89
C GLU A 48 -12.45 8.66 12.65
N ALA A 49 -13.57 8.78 11.93
CA ALA A 49 -14.36 7.63 11.52
C ALA A 49 -13.59 6.73 10.53
N ILE A 50 -12.81 7.33 9.61
CA ILE A 50 -11.91 6.57 8.73
C ILE A 50 -10.83 5.87 9.53
N ALA A 51 -10.24 6.53 10.53
CA ALA A 51 -9.26 5.92 11.44
C ALA A 51 -9.84 4.69 12.16
N MET A 52 -11.07 4.85 12.67
CA MET A 52 -11.79 3.79 13.37
C MET A 52 -12.13 2.61 12.46
N ILE A 53 -12.60 2.87 11.23
CA ILE A 53 -12.96 1.84 10.25
C ILE A 53 -11.72 1.13 9.72
N SER A 54 -10.65 1.88 9.44
CA SER A 54 -9.43 1.33 8.85
C SER A 54 -8.47 0.73 9.87
N GLY A 55 -8.60 1.09 11.16
CA GLY A 55 -7.61 0.81 12.19
C GLY A 55 -6.30 1.58 12.01
N LEU A 56 -6.23 2.51 11.05
CA LEU A 56 -5.02 3.28 10.74
C LEU A 56 -5.01 4.58 11.55
N PRO A 57 -3.90 4.93 12.23
CA PRO A 57 -3.79 6.21 12.91
C PRO A 57 -3.85 7.36 11.90
N ILE A 58 -4.69 8.35 12.20
CA ILE A 58 -4.78 9.61 11.43
C ILE A 58 -3.69 10.61 11.81
N GLU A 59 -3.06 10.42 12.96
CA GLU A 59 -1.95 11.23 13.41
C GLU A 59 -0.65 10.72 12.78
N GLY A 60 -0.05 11.52 11.90
CA GLY A 60 1.18 11.14 11.22
C GLY A 60 1.61 12.12 10.15
N ARG A 61 2.78 11.87 9.55
CA ARG A 61 3.21 12.60 8.36
C ARG A 61 2.42 12.10 7.16
N ALA A 62 1.92 13.02 6.35
CA ALA A 62 1.26 12.67 5.11
C ALA A 62 2.24 11.87 4.22
N LEU A 63 1.77 10.73 3.75
CA LEU A 63 2.50 9.85 2.83
C LEU A 63 2.51 10.51 1.45
N THR A 64 3.50 11.38 1.24
CA THR A 64 3.65 12.19 0.03
C THR A 64 4.95 11.81 -0.67
N GLY A 65 4.95 11.82 -1.99
CA GLY A 65 6.13 11.49 -2.78
C GLY A 65 5.97 11.80 -4.25
N LYS A 66 7.10 11.83 -4.95
CA LYS A 66 7.11 12.00 -6.41
C LYS A 66 6.90 10.64 -7.06
N VAL A 67 6.05 10.60 -8.07
CA VAL A 67 5.84 9.39 -8.87
C VAL A 67 6.88 9.38 -9.99
N LYS A 68 7.83 8.43 -9.93
CA LYS A 68 8.91 8.29 -10.93
C LYS A 68 8.84 6.92 -11.60
N SER A 69 8.48 6.90 -12.88
CA SER A 69 8.43 5.67 -13.68
C SER A 69 9.81 5.20 -14.15
N LYS A 70 10.75 6.13 -14.38
CA LYS A 70 12.06 5.79 -14.90
C LYS A 70 12.87 5.05 -13.85
N GLY A 71 13.32 3.84 -14.19
CA GLY A 71 14.13 3.01 -13.31
C GLY A 71 13.36 2.45 -12.12
N TRP A 72 12.04 2.29 -12.24
CA TRP A 72 11.19 1.84 -11.13
C TRP A 72 11.68 0.51 -10.51
N ARG A 73 12.28 -0.39 -11.30
CA ARG A 73 12.88 -1.65 -10.79
C ARG A 73 14.03 -1.39 -9.82
N GLN A 74 14.89 -0.41 -10.11
CA GLN A 74 15.95 0.02 -9.20
C GLN A 74 15.37 0.70 -7.95
N HIS A 75 14.24 1.41 -8.08
CA HIS A 75 13.53 1.95 -6.92
C HIS A 75 12.98 0.83 -6.02
N VAL A 76 12.47 -0.28 -6.59
CA VAL A 76 12.06 -1.47 -5.83
C VAL A 76 13.27 -2.06 -5.10
N ALA A 77 14.39 -2.27 -5.79
CA ALA A 77 15.61 -2.77 -5.16
C ALA A 77 16.10 -1.85 -4.01
N GLY A 78 15.97 -0.53 -4.16
CA GLY A 78 16.29 0.42 -3.12
C GLY A 78 15.32 0.43 -1.93
N LEU A 79 14.08 -0.05 -2.11
CA LEU A 79 13.06 -0.11 -1.06
C LEU A 79 13.10 -1.44 -0.30
N VAL A 80 13.18 -2.55 -1.05
CA VAL A 80 13.02 -3.91 -0.52
C VAL A 80 14.25 -4.81 -0.74
N GLY A 81 15.38 -4.24 -1.17
CA GLY A 81 16.66 -4.94 -1.30
C GLY A 81 16.78 -5.92 -2.49
N VAL A 82 15.66 -6.24 -3.16
CA VAL A 82 15.62 -7.21 -4.26
C VAL A 82 15.07 -6.55 -5.52
N GLU A 83 15.81 -6.65 -6.63
CA GLU A 83 15.32 -6.17 -7.94
C GLU A 83 14.34 -7.20 -8.54
N PRO A 84 13.11 -6.79 -8.93
CA PRO A 84 12.16 -7.70 -9.56
C PRO A 84 12.68 -8.10 -10.95
N PRO A 85 12.41 -9.32 -11.46
CA PRO A 85 12.92 -9.74 -12.77
C PRO A 85 12.39 -8.84 -13.90
N PRO A 86 13.09 -8.75 -15.05
CA PRO A 86 12.46 -8.22 -16.25
C PRO A 86 11.33 -9.20 -16.59
N TRP A 87 10.07 -8.76 -16.54
CA TRP A 87 8.94 -9.66 -16.75
C TRP A 87 8.94 -10.17 -18.20
N ILE A 88 9.49 -11.36 -18.43
CA ILE A 88 9.45 -12.02 -19.73
C ILE A 88 8.18 -12.87 -19.76
N HIS A 89 7.13 -12.38 -20.40
CA HIS A 89 6.18 -13.28 -21.04
C HIS A 89 6.60 -13.47 -22.50
N GLU A 90 6.27 -14.62 -23.09
CA GLU A 90 6.64 -15.11 -24.43
C GLU A 90 6.26 -14.17 -25.61
N THR A 91 5.69 -13.00 -25.32
CA THR A 91 5.41 -11.95 -26.30
C THR A 91 6.36 -10.78 -26.03
N ASN A 92 7.15 -10.43 -27.04
CA ASN A 92 8.22 -9.40 -27.11
C ASN A 92 7.85 -7.94 -26.72
N LYS A 93 7.00 -7.73 -25.72
CA LYS A 93 6.68 -6.44 -25.11
C LYS A 93 6.66 -6.65 -23.60
N ASP A 94 7.36 -5.79 -22.87
CA ASP A 94 7.25 -5.69 -21.41
C ASP A 94 5.78 -5.33 -21.08
N PRO A 95 4.92 -6.27 -20.69
CA PRO A 95 3.47 -6.07 -20.76
C PRO A 95 2.95 -5.22 -19.59
N ARG A 96 3.79 -4.93 -18.58
CA ARG A 96 3.33 -4.44 -17.27
C ARG A 96 4.24 -3.32 -16.78
N SER A 97 4.12 -2.18 -17.44
CA SER A 97 4.79 -0.93 -17.06
C SER A 97 4.25 -0.31 -15.76
N SER A 98 3.31 -0.96 -15.07
CA SER A 98 2.58 -0.44 -13.91
C SER A 98 3.15 -0.85 -12.56
N GLY A 99 3.93 -1.95 -12.44
CA GLY A 99 4.37 -2.41 -11.12
C GLY A 99 4.97 -3.82 -11.04
N VAL A 100 4.98 -4.37 -9.82
CA VAL A 100 5.49 -5.72 -9.49
C VAL A 100 4.32 -6.65 -9.22
N LEU A 101 4.36 -7.91 -9.65
CA LEU A 101 3.30 -8.87 -9.34
C LEU A 101 3.13 -9.11 -7.84
N TYR A 102 1.89 -9.16 -7.36
CA TYR A 102 1.59 -9.57 -5.99
C TYR A 102 2.09 -10.98 -5.67
N SER A 103 2.14 -11.88 -6.66
CA SER A 103 2.72 -13.22 -6.50
C SER A 103 4.21 -13.18 -6.17
N TRP A 104 4.96 -12.28 -6.81
CA TRP A 104 6.38 -12.10 -6.54
C TRP A 104 6.63 -11.44 -5.20
N LEU A 105 5.84 -10.42 -4.85
CA LEU A 105 5.94 -9.78 -3.53
C LEU A 105 5.70 -10.80 -2.42
N ARG A 106 4.66 -11.63 -2.54
CA ARG A 106 4.43 -12.72 -1.60
C ARG A 106 5.59 -13.71 -1.59
N GLN A 107 6.08 -14.15 -2.74
CA GLN A 107 7.20 -15.10 -2.77
C GLN A 107 8.46 -14.60 -2.05
N HIS A 108 8.74 -13.30 -2.08
CA HIS A 108 9.96 -12.74 -1.49
C HIS A 108 9.78 -12.17 -0.08
N PHE A 109 8.55 -11.77 0.30
CA PHE A 109 8.28 -11.03 1.54
C PHE A 109 7.08 -11.58 2.34
N TYR A 110 6.70 -12.85 2.13
CA TYR A 110 5.60 -13.46 2.88
C TYR A 110 5.88 -13.58 4.37
N GLU A 111 7.09 -14.04 4.73
CA GLU A 111 7.46 -14.32 6.11
C GLU A 111 8.84 -13.74 6.42
N CYS A 112 8.91 -12.88 7.43
CA CYS A 112 10.17 -12.28 7.87
C CYS A 112 10.93 -13.30 8.75
N PRO A 113 12.23 -13.54 8.53
CA PRO A 113 13.02 -14.43 9.39
C PRO A 113 12.99 -14.00 10.87
N GLU A 114 12.90 -14.97 11.79
CA GLU A 114 12.84 -14.68 13.24
C GLU A 114 14.10 -13.98 13.78
N ASP A 115 15.26 -14.23 13.17
CA ASP A 115 16.56 -13.67 13.51
C ASP A 115 16.95 -12.47 12.61
N ALA A 116 15.96 -11.88 11.92
CA ALA A 116 16.17 -10.75 11.03
C ALA A 116 16.75 -9.53 11.76
N SER A 117 17.80 -8.94 11.18
CA SER A 117 18.32 -7.65 11.64
C SER A 117 17.24 -6.54 11.51
N PRO A 118 17.32 -5.45 12.29
CA PRO A 118 16.35 -4.35 12.20
C PRO A 118 16.15 -3.80 10.78
N ALA A 119 17.24 -3.73 10.00
CA ALA A 119 17.18 -3.28 8.60
C ALA A 119 16.37 -4.24 7.70
N VAL A 120 16.47 -5.55 7.95
CA VAL A 120 15.67 -6.57 7.25
C VAL A 120 14.21 -6.48 7.68
N VAL A 121 13.93 -6.27 8.96
CA VAL A 121 12.54 -6.09 9.42
C VAL A 121 11.90 -4.86 8.80
N GLU A 122 12.63 -3.74 8.72
CA GLU A 122 12.16 -2.51 8.07
C GLU A 122 11.89 -2.72 6.57
N MET A 123 12.71 -3.52 5.91
CA MET A 123 12.54 -3.92 4.51
C MET A 123 11.23 -4.72 4.31
N TYR A 124 10.97 -5.71 5.16
CA TYR A 124 9.73 -6.49 5.14
C TYR A 124 8.51 -5.64 5.49
N ALA A 125 8.64 -4.73 6.47
CA ALA A 125 7.61 -3.76 6.82
C ALA A 125 7.22 -2.88 5.62
N ARG A 126 8.20 -2.37 4.87
CA ARG A 126 7.96 -1.59 3.65
C ARG A 126 7.26 -2.41 2.56
N ALA A 127 7.68 -3.66 2.36
CA ALA A 127 7.04 -4.55 1.38
C ALA A 127 5.58 -4.86 1.76
N TYR A 128 5.32 -5.11 3.04
CA TYR A 128 3.96 -5.32 3.57
C TYR A 128 3.08 -4.08 3.37
N LEU A 129 3.59 -2.91 3.74
CA LEU A 129 2.90 -1.63 3.55
C LEU A 129 2.62 -1.34 2.08
N TRP A 130 3.57 -1.61 1.20
CA TRP A 130 3.37 -1.46 -0.24
C TRP A 130 2.24 -2.35 -0.74
N ASN A 131 2.20 -3.62 -0.32
CA ASN A 131 1.14 -4.55 -0.64
C ASN A 131 -0.22 -4.08 -0.09
N LEU A 132 -0.26 -3.61 1.16
CA LEU A 132 -1.49 -3.09 1.79
C LEU A 132 -2.03 -1.88 1.03
N LEU A 133 -1.16 -0.92 0.68
CA LEU A 133 -1.54 0.30 -0.03
C LEU A 133 -2.09 0.00 -1.43
N THR A 134 -1.50 -0.95 -2.15
CA THR A 134 -1.88 -1.24 -3.55
C THR A 134 -3.02 -2.24 -3.67
N GLN A 135 -3.10 -3.23 -2.78
CA GLN A 135 -4.08 -4.31 -2.85
C GLN A 135 -5.36 -4.03 -2.05
N VAL A 136 -5.27 -3.22 -0.98
CA VAL A 136 -6.38 -3.04 -0.01
C VAL A 136 -6.87 -1.60 0.01
N VAL A 137 -5.96 -0.63 0.15
CA VAL A 137 -6.34 0.77 0.37
C VAL A 137 -6.64 1.50 -0.93
N PHE A 138 -5.70 1.47 -1.87
CA PHE A 138 -5.78 2.12 -3.16
C PHE A 138 -5.75 1.05 -4.24
N LEU A 139 -6.89 0.37 -4.43
CA LEU A 139 -7.11 -0.50 -5.58
C LEU A 139 -6.89 0.32 -6.86
N ASP A 140 -5.68 0.29 -7.36
CA ASP A 140 -5.19 1.21 -8.38
C ASP A 140 -5.59 0.80 -9.81
N GLY A 141 -6.50 -0.16 -9.93
CA GLY A 141 -6.94 -0.72 -11.20
C GLY A 141 -5.83 -1.43 -11.99
N THR A 142 -4.62 -1.58 -11.42
CA THR A 142 -3.49 -2.21 -12.12
C THR A 142 -3.57 -3.74 -12.18
N GLY A 143 -4.66 -4.32 -11.64
CA GLY A 143 -4.95 -5.74 -11.72
C GLY A 143 -4.20 -6.54 -10.66
N ASP A 144 -3.23 -7.35 -11.08
CA ASP A 144 -2.45 -8.26 -10.24
C ASP A 144 -1.06 -7.72 -9.86
N THR A 145 -0.83 -6.43 -10.06
CA THR A 145 0.43 -5.74 -9.73
C THR A 145 0.28 -4.77 -8.56
N ALA A 146 1.31 -4.68 -7.71
CA ALA A 146 1.53 -3.56 -6.82
C ALA A 146 2.18 -2.42 -7.59
N SER A 147 1.50 -1.28 -7.71
CA SER A 147 2.01 -0.15 -8.50
C SER A 147 3.28 0.47 -7.93
N TRP A 148 4.23 0.77 -8.81
CA TRP A 148 5.48 1.45 -8.45
C TRP A 148 5.28 2.91 -8.00
N MET A 149 4.08 3.48 -8.14
CA MET A 149 3.80 4.86 -7.75
C MET A 149 3.97 5.13 -6.25
N PHE A 150 3.88 4.07 -5.43
CA PHE A 150 4.02 4.16 -3.98
C PHE A 150 5.46 3.95 -3.47
N LEU A 151 6.44 3.66 -4.36
CA LEU A 151 7.81 3.36 -3.95
C LEU A 151 8.54 4.54 -3.28
N ASP A 152 8.52 5.70 -3.93
CA ASP A 152 9.15 6.92 -3.39
C ASP A 152 8.47 7.38 -2.08
N PRO A 153 7.12 7.40 -1.97
CA PRO A 153 6.44 7.68 -0.70
C PRO A 153 6.84 6.75 0.47
N LEU A 154 7.10 5.47 0.23
CA LEU A 154 7.45 4.48 1.26
C LEU A 154 8.92 4.48 1.70
N ARG A 155 9.73 5.33 1.08
CA ARG A 155 11.18 5.38 1.33
C ARG A 155 11.57 6.28 2.51
N ASN A 156 10.67 7.18 2.93
CA ASN A 156 10.91 8.25 3.92
C ASN A 156 10.39 7.93 5.32
#